data_AF-A0A368GBN4-F1
#
_entry.id   AF-A0A368GBN4-F1
#
_cell.length_a   1.000
_cell.length_b   1.000
_cell.length_c   1.000
_cell.angle_alpha   90.00
_cell.angle_beta   90.00
_cell.angle_gamma   90.00
#
_symmetry.space_group_name_H-M   'P 1'
#
loop_
_entity.id
_entity.type
_entity.pdbx_description
1 polymer ?
#
loop_
_entity_poly.entity_id
_entity_poly.type
_entity_poly.pdbx_seq_one_letter_code
_entity_poly.pdbx_strand_id
1 'polypeptide(L)' 'MGLGSDKVESAEKDSSLERPDTLFKEGSLHFLIIECSAMAYCDYMAATAFNEVAKDCKDNGVILYIAGANGE' A
#
# COMPACT_ATOMS: atom_id res chain seq x y z
N MET A 1 27.45 47.48 -9.59
CA MET A 1 26.14 47.76 -10.21
C MET A 1 26.16 47.06 -11.56
N GLY A 2 25.67 45.83 -11.68
CA GLY A 2 24.38 45.47 -12.33
C GLY A 2 24.59 45.34 -13.85
N LEU A 3 24.27 44.27 -14.59
CA LEU A 3 23.26 43.21 -14.56
C LEU A 3 23.92 41.98 -15.25
N GLY A 4 23.71 40.71 -14.87
CA GLY A 4 22.43 40.01 -14.78
C GLY A 4 22.07 39.42 -16.14
N SER A 5 22.58 38.24 -16.48
CA SER A 5 22.13 37.45 -17.65
C SER A 5 22.32 35.98 -17.33
N ASP A 6 21.40 35.46 -16.50
CA ASP A 6 21.24 34.04 -16.23
C ASP A 6 20.83 33.33 -17.53
N LYS A 7 21.73 32.52 -18.06
CA LYS A 7 21.42 31.61 -19.16
C LYS A 7 20.77 30.38 -18.53
N VAL A 8 19.44 30.32 -18.61
CA VAL A 8 18.65 29.15 -18.21
C VAL A 8 18.93 28.04 -19.22
N GLU A 9 19.86 27.16 -18.89
CA GLU A 9 20.12 25.95 -19.66
C GLU A 9 19.12 24.88 -19.20
N SER A 10 18.20 24.55 -20.12
CA SER A 10 17.11 23.62 -19.92
C SER A 10 17.61 22.29 -19.37
N ALA A 11 17.25 22.00 -18.12
CA ALA A 11 17.29 20.65 -17.60
C ALA A 11 16.25 19.85 -18.39
N GLU A 12 16.71 19.11 -19.40
CA GLU A 12 15.98 17.99 -19.96
C GLU A 12 15.69 17.04 -18.80
N LYS A 13 14.49 17.18 -18.23
CA LYS A 13 13.95 16.24 -17.26
C LYS A 13 13.77 14.94 -18.01
N ASP A 14 14.77 14.09 -17.89
CA ASP A 14 14.67 12.66 -18.07
C ASP A 14 13.38 12.21 -17.38
N SER A 15 12.37 11.91 -18.19
CA SER A 15 11.02 11.57 -17.73
C SER A 15 10.88 10.06 -17.53
N SER A 16 11.97 9.40 -17.16
CA SER A 16 11.88 8.11 -16.51
C SER A 16 11.27 8.34 -15.12
N LEU A 17 9.94 8.26 -15.07
CA LEU A 17 9.20 8.03 -13.82
C LEU A 17 9.57 6.63 -13.31
N GLU A 18 10.82 6.46 -12.88
CA GLU A 18 11.21 5.27 -12.15
C GLU A 18 10.51 5.33 -10.80
N ARG A 19 9.71 4.29 -10.52
CA ARG A 19 9.04 4.12 -9.24
C ARG A 19 10.14 4.14 -8.17
N PRO A 20 10.06 5.00 -7.14
CA PRO A 20 11.10 5.06 -6.12
C PRO A 20 11.29 3.67 -5.48
N ASP A 21 12.46 3.07 -5.68
CA ASP A 21 12.84 1.78 -5.09
C ASP A 21 12.96 1.84 -3.56
N THR A 22 12.93 3.04 -2.98
CA THR A 22 13.19 3.29 -1.56
C THR A 22 11.96 3.19 -0.67
N LEU A 23 10.77 2.92 -1.22
CA LEU A 23 9.55 2.80 -0.39
C LEU A 23 9.43 1.45 0.34
N PHE A 24 10.25 0.44 0.00
CA PHE A 24 9.99 -0.93 0.43
C PHE A 24 11.27 -1.63 0.92
N LYS A 25 11.22 -2.18 2.14
CA LYS A 25 12.27 -3.09 2.62
C LYS A 25 12.09 -4.44 1.94
N GLU A 26 13.14 -4.88 1.25
CA GLU A 26 13.20 -6.22 0.66
C GLU A 26 12.90 -7.28 1.73
N GLY A 27 11.90 -8.13 1.48
CA GLY A 27 11.47 -9.20 2.40
C GLY A 27 10.33 -8.86 3.37
N SER A 28 9.74 -7.65 3.34
CA SER A 28 8.54 -7.35 4.14
C SER A 28 7.25 -7.76 3.43
N LEU A 29 6.28 -8.35 4.15
CA LEU A 29 4.94 -8.62 3.62
C LEU A 29 4.25 -7.27 3.31
N HIS A 30 3.78 -7.08 2.08
CA HIS A 30 3.13 -5.83 1.66
C HIS A 30 1.62 -5.95 1.56
N PHE A 31 1.15 -7.15 1.21
CA PHE A 31 -0.26 -7.44 0.97
C PHE A 31 -0.63 -8.74 1.64
N LEU A 32 -1.79 -8.78 2.29
CA LEU A 32 -2.44 -9.99 2.75
C LEU A 32 -3.82 -10.06 2.09
N ILE A 33 -4.10 -11.16 1.40
CA ILE A 33 -5.42 -11.42 0.83
C ILE A 33 -6.01 -12.62 1.58
N ILE A 34 -7.21 -12.43 2.14
CA ILE A 34 -7.99 -13.52 2.75
C ILE A 34 -9.18 -13.80 1.84
N GLU A 35 -9.18 -14.97 1.23
CA GLU A 35 -10.28 -15.44 0.37
C GLU A 35 -11.36 -16.11 1.21
N CYS A 36 -12.54 -15.52 1.23
CA CYS A 36 -13.65 -15.89 2.09
C CYS A 36 -14.81 -16.55 1.34
N SER A 37 -14.70 -16.82 0.04
CA SER A 37 -15.79 -17.41 -0.76
C SER A 37 -16.28 -18.76 -0.24
N ALA A 38 -15.44 -19.50 0.50
CA ALA A 38 -15.81 -20.77 1.13
C ALA A 38 -16.39 -20.61 2.55
N MET A 39 -16.35 -19.42 3.15
CA MET A 39 -16.94 -19.18 4.46
C MET A 39 -18.45 -19.02 4.33
N ALA A 40 -19.20 -19.93 4.98
CA ALA A 40 -20.65 -19.89 5.00
C ALA A 40 -21.22 -18.79 5.92
N TYR A 41 -20.51 -18.45 7.00
CA TYR A 41 -20.93 -17.45 7.99
C TYR A 41 -19.72 -16.94 8.79
N CYS A 42 -19.80 -15.73 9.33
CA CYS A 42 -18.81 -15.12 10.22
C CYS A 42 -19.49 -14.76 11.54
N ASP A 43 -19.17 -15.48 12.61
CA ASP A 43 -19.70 -15.19 13.95
C ASP A 43 -18.95 -14.02 14.61
N TYR A 44 -19.41 -13.61 15.80
CA TYR A 44 -18.78 -12.51 16.53
C TYR A 44 -17.30 -12.76 16.85
N MET A 45 -16.92 -14.01 17.13
CA MET A 45 -15.55 -14.37 17.46
C MET A 45 -14.65 -14.32 16.21
N ALA A 46 -15.14 -14.81 15.08
CA ALA A 46 -14.48 -14.70 13.79
C ALA A 46 -14.32 -13.23 13.37
N ALA A 47 -15.37 -12.41 13.53
CA ALA A 47 -15.29 -10.98 13.25
C ALA A 47 -14.25 -10.27 14.14
N THR A 48 -14.18 -10.65 15.43
CA THR A 48 -13.17 -10.13 16.34
C THR A 48 -11.76 -10.53 15.91
N ALA A 49 -11.57 -11.78 15.49
CA ALA A 49 -10.29 -12.25 14.97
C ALA A 49 -9.86 -11.50 13.69
N PHE A 50 -10.79 -11.26 12.76
CA PHE A 50 -10.52 -10.45 11.57
C PHE A 50 -10.10 -9.02 11.92
N ASN A 51 -10.72 -8.41 12.93
CA ASN A 51 -10.36 -7.08 13.39
C ASN A 51 -8.95 -7.03 13.99
N GLU A 52 -8.55 -8.03 14.76
CA GLU A 52 -7.18 -8.11 15.29
C GLU A 52 -6.15 -8.29 14.16
N VAL A 53 -6.44 -9.13 13.16
CA VAL A 53 -5.58 -9.28 11.97
C VAL A 53 -5.49 -7.98 11.18
N ALA A 54 -6.61 -7.27 10.99
CA ALA A 54 -6.64 -5.99 10.29
C ALA A 54 -5.83 -4.91 11.01
N LYS A 55 -5.90 -4.90 12.35
CA LYS A 55 -5.10 -4.00 13.19
C LYS A 55 -3.61 -4.30 13.06
N ASP A 56 -3.21 -5.56 13.17
CA ASP A 56 -1.80 -5.96 13.01
C ASP A 56 -1.27 -5.61 11.60
N CYS A 57 -2.06 -5.86 10.55
CA CYS A 57 -1.70 -5.45 9.19
C CYS A 57 -1.48 -3.94 9.10
N LYS A 58 -2.40 -3.14 9.66
CA LYS A 58 -2.29 -1.67 9.69
C LYS A 58 -1.04 -1.20 10.44
N ASP A 59 -0.77 -1.78 11.60
CA ASP A 59 0.36 -1.41 12.45
C ASP A 59 1.71 -1.74 11.77
N ASN A 60 1.73 -2.76 10.91
CA ASN A 60 2.90 -3.16 10.12
C ASN A 60 2.95 -2.54 8.71
N GLY A 61 1.99 -1.68 8.33
CA GLY A 61 1.94 -1.07 6.99
C GLY A 61 1.60 -2.05 5.87
N VAL A 62 1.00 -3.20 6.20
CA VAL A 62 0.50 -4.21 5.26
C VAL A 62 -0.91 -3.84 4.83
N ILE A 63 -1.19 -3.95 3.54
CA ILE A 63 -2.53 -3.76 3.00
C ILE A 63 -3.29 -5.08 3.07
N LEU A 64 -4.40 -5.11 3.83
CA LEU A 64 -5.29 -6.27 3.93
C LEU A 64 -6.46 -6.16 2.94
N TYR A 65 -6.67 -7.21 2.15
CA TYR A 65 -7.84 -7.41 1.31
C TYR A 65 -8.65 -8.62 1.80
N ILE A 66 -9.95 -8.42 2.02
CA ILE A 66 -10.90 -9.49 2.31
C ILE A 66 -11.75 -9.68 1.05
N ALA A 67 -11.58 -10.82 0.38
CA ALA A 67 -12.26 -11.15 -0.87
C ALA A 67 -13.35 -12.20 -0.63
N GLY A 68 -14.39 -12.23 -1.46
CA GLY A 68 -15.41 -13.29 -1.41
C GLY A 68 -16.28 -13.31 -0.15
N ALA A 69 -16.18 -12.32 0.74
CA ALA A 69 -17.10 -12.17 1.85
C ALA A 69 -18.46 -11.70 1.29
N ASN A 70 -19.50 -12.50 1.46
CA ASN A 70 -20.86 -12.10 1.11
C ASN A 70 -21.30 -11.00 2.09
N GLY A 71 -21.18 -9.75 1.68
CA GLY A 71 -21.83 -8.63 2.34
C GLY A 71 -23.28 -8.57 1.89
N GLU A 72 -24.17 -9.20 2.65
CA GLU A 72 -25.59 -8.85 2.61
C GLU A 72 -25.85 -7.60 3.48
#